data_AF-A0A6N3C750-F1
#
_entry.id   AF-A0A6N3C750-F1
#
_cell.length_a   1.000
_cell.length_b   1.000
_cell.length_c   1.000
_cell.angle_alpha   90.00
_cell.angle_beta   90.00
_cell.angle_gamma   90.00
#
_symmetry.space_group_name_H-M   'P 1'
#
loop_
_entity.id
_entity.type
_entity.pdbx_description
1 polymer ?
#
loop_
_entity_poly.entity_id
_entity_poly.type
_entity_poly.pdbx_seq_one_letter_code
_entity_poly.pdbx_strand_id
1 'polypeptide(L)'
;MFLKYYALINYILYKNRREFENSFDCYPKKTVYEFYIMESTGGIKIRQKEHNAIHVSLFSNSGSYITLYLRNFTPEDLVAVMNSLIKQKKELGYERLICLLSELKNDERLSLLMKLSKMK
;
A
#
# COMPACT_ATOMS: atom_id res chain seq x y z
N MET A 1 -9.59 7.51 -15.39
CA MET A 1 -9.36 7.33 -13.94
C MET A 1 -8.30 6.24 -13.68
N PHE A 2 -8.39 5.08 -14.34
CA PHE A 2 -7.38 4.02 -14.28
C PHE A 2 -5.93 4.48 -14.54
N LEU A 3 -5.64 5.14 -15.68
CA LEU A 3 -4.28 5.66 -15.95
C LEU A 3 -3.78 6.67 -14.90
N LYS A 4 -4.69 7.46 -14.32
CA LYS A 4 -4.36 8.43 -13.26
C LYS A 4 -3.85 7.72 -12.01
N TYR A 5 -4.54 6.66 -11.58
CA TYR A 5 -4.12 5.86 -10.43
C TYR A 5 -2.81 5.11 -10.70
N TYR A 6 -2.62 4.60 -11.91
CA TYR A 6 -1.36 3.98 -12.30
C TYR A 6 -0.18 4.95 -12.20
N ALA A 7 -0.31 6.14 -12.78
CA ALA A 7 0.71 7.18 -12.72
C ALA A 7 0.99 7.63 -11.28
N LEU A 8 -0.08 7.73 -10.47
CA LEU A 8 0.03 8.15 -9.08
C LEU A 8 0.73 7.10 -8.20
N ILE A 9 0.41 5.81 -8.36
CA ILE A 9 1.10 4.72 -7.65
C ILE A 9 2.59 4.74 -8.01
N ASN A 10 2.94 4.80 -9.29
CA ASN A 10 4.33 4.91 -9.73
C ASN A 10 5.04 6.12 -9.13
N TYR A 11 4.38 7.29 -9.14
CA TYR A 11 4.92 8.50 -8.54
C TYR A 11 5.21 8.33 -7.05
N ILE A 12 4.27 7.76 -6.28
CA ILE A 12 4.43 7.52 -4.84
C ILE A 12 5.59 6.55 -4.59
N LEU A 13 5.64 5.44 -5.32
CA LEU A 13 6.71 4.43 -5.16
C LEU A 13 8.08 5.02 -5.51
N TYR A 14 8.19 5.75 -6.62
CA TYR A 14 9.44 6.38 -7.04
C TYR A 14 9.90 7.47 -6.08
N LYS A 15 8.97 8.28 -5.56
CA LYS A 15 9.25 9.31 -4.54
C LYS A 15 9.80 8.68 -3.25
N ASN A 16 9.24 7.55 -2.84
CA ASN A 16 9.63 6.84 -1.62
C ASN A 16 10.67 5.73 -1.85
N ARG A 17 11.33 5.67 -3.01
CA ARG A 17 12.22 4.56 -3.38
C ARG A 17 13.34 4.26 -2.39
N ARG A 18 13.75 5.24 -1.57
CA ARG A 18 14.79 5.07 -0.54
C ARG A 18 14.31 4.34 0.72
N GLU A 19 13.00 4.13 0.84
CA GLU A 19 12.38 3.43 1.97
C GLU A 19 12.19 1.93 1.72
N PHE A 20 12.59 1.46 0.53
CA PHE A 20 12.54 0.06 0.12
C PHE A 20 13.96 -0.50 -0.02
N GLU A 21 14.15 -1.75 0.43
CA GLU A 21 15.45 -2.42 0.34
C GLU A 21 15.84 -2.80 -1.10
N ASN A 22 14.88 -3.21 -1.93
CA ASN A 22 15.13 -3.76 -3.27
C ASN A 22 14.36 -3.01 -4.37
N SER A 23 14.18 -3.66 -5.52
CA SER A 23 13.35 -3.19 -6.61
C SER A 23 11.86 -3.20 -6.24
N PHE A 24 11.12 -2.35 -6.95
CA PHE A 24 9.69 -2.55 -7.14
C PHE A 24 9.43 -2.84 -8.61
N ASP A 25 8.55 -3.80 -8.87
CA ASP A 25 8.21 -4.26 -10.21
C ASP A 25 6.72 -4.03 -10.48
N CYS A 26 6.40 -3.69 -11.74
CA CYS A 26 5.02 -3.56 -12.20
C CYS A 26 4.76 -4.54 -13.34
N TYR A 27 3.78 -5.42 -13.15
CA TYR A 27 3.32 -6.38 -14.15
C TYR A 27 1.92 -6.00 -14.64
N PRO A 28 1.80 -5.34 -15.82
CA PRO A 28 0.51 -5.05 -16.40
C PRO A 28 -0.15 -6.34 -16.91
N LYS A 29 -1.37 -6.62 -16.44
CA LYS A 29 -2.26 -7.68 -16.96
C LYS A 29 -3.46 -7.04 -17.65
N LYS A 30 -4.21 -7.83 -18.40
CA LYS A 30 -5.34 -7.38 -19.25
C LYS A 30 -6.30 -6.39 -18.55
N THR A 31 -6.65 -6.63 -17.29
CA THR A 31 -7.61 -5.80 -16.52
C THR A 31 -7.10 -5.37 -15.14
N VAL A 32 -5.84 -5.70 -14.83
CA VAL A 32 -5.24 -5.49 -13.50
C VAL A 32 -3.78 -5.12 -13.65
N TYR A 33 -3.35 -4.06 -13.01
CA TYR A 33 -1.92 -3.76 -12.86
C TYR A 33 -1.48 -4.19 -11.46
N GLU A 34 -0.44 -5.03 -11.40
CA GLU A 34 0.10 -5.53 -10.15
C GLU A 34 1.50 -4.94 -9.90
N PHE A 35 1.64 -4.28 -8.77
CA PHE A 35 2.92 -3.80 -8.27
C PHE A 35 3.38 -4.69 -7.14
N TYR A 36 4.67 -5.02 -7.13
CA TYR A 36 5.31 -5.80 -6.07
C TYR A 36 6.50 -5.03 -5.53
N ILE A 37 6.58 -4.93 -4.21
CA ILE A 37 7.73 -4.44 -3.47
C ILE A 37 8.15 -5.59 -2.56
N MET A 38 9.31 -6.19 -2.82
CA MET A 38 9.83 -7.33 -2.08
C MET A 38 10.98 -6.89 -1.18
N GLU A 39 10.90 -7.18 0.12
CA GLU A 39 11.91 -6.83 1.11
C GLU A 39 12.30 -8.07 1.93
N SER A 40 13.44 -8.01 2.63
CA SER A 40 13.99 -9.15 3.38
C SER A 40 13.08 -9.66 4.50
N THR A 41 12.17 -8.84 4.99
CA THR A 41 11.25 -9.15 6.10
C THR A 41 9.78 -9.25 5.68
N GLY A 42 9.46 -9.02 4.41
CA GLY A 42 8.08 -8.98 3.92
C GLY A 42 7.93 -8.25 2.60
N GLY A 43 6.76 -7.67 2.36
CA GLY A 43 6.56 -6.88 1.16
C GLY A 43 5.17 -6.28 1.02
N ILE A 44 5.03 -5.47 -0.04
CA ILE A 44 3.78 -4.82 -0.41
C ILE A 44 3.37 -5.29 -1.80
N LYS A 45 2.11 -5.69 -1.94
CA LYS A 45 1.47 -5.98 -3.23
C LYS A 45 0.32 -5.04 -3.48
N ILE A 46 0.36 -4.29 -4.57
CA ILE A 46 -0.72 -3.38 -4.98
C ILE A 46 -1.39 -3.96 -6.22
N ARG A 47 -2.71 -4.16 -6.17
CA ARG A 47 -3.51 -4.57 -7.33
C ARG A 47 -4.47 -3.44 -7.68
N GLN A 48 -4.25 -2.81 -8.83
CA GLN A 48 -5.15 -1.81 -9.38
C GLN A 48 -6.05 -2.47 -10.42
N LYS A 49 -7.37 -2.46 -10.22
CA LYS A 49 -8.36 -3.04 -11.13
C LYS A 49 -9.05 -1.97 -11.98
N GLU A 50 -9.54 -2.34 -13.16
CA GLU A 50 -10.19 -1.42 -14.13
C GLU A 50 -11.32 -0.57 -13.54
N HIS A 51 -12.10 -1.11 -12.60
CA HIS A 51 -13.19 -0.37 -11.93
C HIS A 51 -12.72 0.54 -10.78
N ASN A 52 -11.47 0.99 -10.80
CA ASN A 52 -10.83 1.84 -9.79
C ASN A 52 -10.77 1.24 -8.37
N ALA A 53 -10.99 -0.07 -8.23
CA ALA A 53 -10.73 -0.76 -6.98
C ALA A 53 -9.22 -1.01 -6.84
N ILE A 54 -8.63 -0.51 -5.75
CA ILE A 54 -7.22 -0.70 -5.43
C ILE A 54 -7.14 -1.58 -4.18
N HIS A 55 -6.37 -2.65 -4.28
CA HIS A 55 -6.09 -3.53 -3.14
C HIS A 55 -4.62 -3.36 -2.78
N VAL A 56 -4.32 -3.03 -1.53
CA VAL A 56 -2.95 -2.97 -1.02
C VAL A 56 -2.79 -4.07 0.00
N SER A 57 -1.89 -5.01 -0.25
CA SER A 57 -1.62 -6.12 0.66
C SER A 57 -0.24 -5.96 1.25
N LEU A 58 -0.12 -6.20 2.56
CA LEU A 58 1.16 -6.36 3.23
C LEU A 58 1.30 -7.81 3.63
N PHE A 59 2.51 -8.33 3.54
CA PHE A 59 2.86 -9.64 4.07
C PHE A 59 4.19 -9.56 4.79
N SER A 60 4.38 -10.41 5.79
CA SER A 60 5.66 -10.63 6.45
C SER A 60 6.20 -12.03 6.13
N ASN A 61 7.52 -12.18 6.18
CA ASN A 61 8.14 -13.50 6.00
C ASN A 61 7.87 -14.45 7.19
N SER A 62 7.38 -13.92 8.31
CA SER A 62 6.85 -14.67 9.46
C SER A 62 5.45 -15.25 9.22
N GLY A 63 4.78 -14.89 8.12
CA GLY A 63 3.50 -15.49 7.71
C GLY A 63 2.27 -14.63 7.96
N SER A 64 2.41 -13.44 8.56
CA SER A 64 1.31 -12.51 8.76
C SER A 64 0.95 -11.83 7.43
N TYR A 65 -0.35 -11.61 7.21
CA TYR A 65 -0.87 -11.07 5.96
C TYR A 65 -2.10 -10.21 6.19
N ILE A 66 -2.19 -9.09 5.48
CA ILE A 66 -3.40 -8.26 5.46
C ILE A 66 -3.65 -7.67 4.09
N THR A 67 -4.92 -7.42 3.77
CA THR A 67 -5.33 -6.66 2.59
C THR A 67 -6.18 -5.46 3.01
N LEU A 68 -5.83 -4.30 2.47
CA LEU A 68 -6.59 -3.06 2.50
C LEU A 68 -7.37 -2.93 1.19
N TYR A 69 -8.67 -2.68 1.29
CA TYR A 69 -9.55 -2.50 0.16
C TYR A 69 -9.91 -1.02 0.03
N LEU A 70 -9.31 -0.34 -0.93
CA LEU A 70 -9.58 1.05 -1.25
C LEU A 70 -10.68 1.09 -2.32
N ARG A 71 -11.93 1.28 -1.87
CA ARG A 71 -13.12 1.42 -2.73
C ARG A 71 -13.64 2.86 -2.65
N ASN A 72 -13.88 3.49 -3.79
CA ASN A 72 -14.37 4.88 -3.89
C ASN A 72 -13.43 5.94 -3.27
N PHE A 73 -12.12 5.68 -3.27
CA PHE A 73 -11.12 6.63 -2.77
C PHE A 73 -10.86 7.73 -3.79
N THR A 74 -10.52 8.92 -3.31
CA THR A 74 -9.94 9.98 -4.14
C THR A 74 -8.44 9.74 -4.37
N PRO A 75 -7.83 10.36 -5.39
CA PRO A 75 -6.37 10.37 -5.56
C PRO A 75 -5.62 10.81 -4.29
N GLU A 76 -6.16 11.81 -3.59
CA GLU A 76 -5.58 12.38 -2.37
C GLU A 76 -5.60 11.35 -1.23
N ASP A 77 -6.69 10.60 -1.09
CA ASP A 77 -6.79 9.54 -0.09
C ASP A 77 -5.79 8.40 -0.37
N LEU A 78 -5.60 8.03 -1.65
CA LEU A 78 -4.60 7.03 -2.02
C LEU A 78 -3.19 7.49 -1.63
N VAL A 79 -2.85 8.76 -1.90
CA VAL A 79 -1.56 9.35 -1.52
C VAL A 79 -1.37 9.32 0.00
N ALA A 80 -2.41 9.69 0.76
CA ALA A 80 -2.38 9.69 2.21
C ALA A 80 -2.14 8.28 2.78
N VAL A 81 -2.95 7.31 2.36
CA VAL A 81 -2.87 5.91 2.81
C VAL A 81 -1.52 5.30 2.45
N MET A 82 -1.08 5.45 1.20
CA MET A 82 0.19 4.84 0.74
C MET A 82 1.40 5.43 1.45
N ASN A 83 1.49 6.76 1.60
CA ASN A 83 2.61 7.38 2.29
C ASN A 83 2.61 7.03 3.79
N SER A 84 1.43 7.00 4.43
CA SER A 84 1.32 6.55 5.82
C SER A 84 1.79 5.11 5.97
N LEU A 85 1.33 4.21 5.10
CA LEU A 85 1.71 2.80 5.13
C LEU A 85 3.23 2.61 4.97
N ILE A 86 3.86 3.33 4.04
CA ILE A 86 5.32 3.30 3.86
C ILE A 86 6.05 3.84 5.11
N LYS A 87 5.59 4.97 5.67
CA LYS A 87 6.16 5.55 6.91
C LYS A 87 6.04 4.58 8.08
N GLN A 88 4.85 4.03 8.31
CA GLN A 88 4.60 3.08 9.40
C GLN A 88 5.36 1.77 9.20
N LYS A 89 5.52 1.29 7.95
CA LYS A 89 6.36 0.14 7.64
C LYS A 89 7.81 0.38 8.03
N LYS A 90 8.33 1.59 7.76
CA LYS A 90 9.68 1.99 8.16
C LYS A 90 9.84 2.01 9.69
N GLU A 91 8.85 2.55 10.41
CA GLU A 91 8.91 2.73 11.86
C GLU A 91 8.70 1.42 12.65
N LEU A 92 7.79 0.56 12.19
CA LEU A 92 7.34 -0.63 12.93
C LEU A 92 7.85 -1.96 12.35
N GLY A 93 8.21 -1.97 11.06
CA GLY A 93 8.40 -3.20 10.28
C GLY A 93 7.08 -3.84 9.84
N TYR A 94 7.16 -4.81 8.92
CA TYR A 94 5.99 -5.48 8.35
C TYR A 94 5.13 -6.20 9.40
N GLU A 95 5.75 -7.06 10.21
CA GLU A 95 5.01 -7.91 11.16
C GLU A 95 4.14 -7.10 12.13
N ARG A 96 4.75 -6.13 12.84
CA ARG A 96 4.05 -5.33 13.84
C ARG A 96 2.96 -4.47 13.21
N LEU A 97 3.23 -3.88 12.05
CA LEU A 97 2.23 -3.09 11.32
C LEU A 97 1.04 -3.96 10.90
N ILE A 98 1.30 -5.17 10.40
CA ILE A 98 0.24 -6.11 9.99
C ILE A 98 -0.59 -6.52 11.20
N CYS A 99 0.02 -6.87 12.33
CA CYS A 99 -0.70 -7.24 13.55
C CYS A 99 -1.61 -6.09 14.03
N LEU A 100 -1.08 -4.87 14.12
CA LEU A 100 -1.83 -3.69 14.51
C LEU A 100 -3.04 -3.45 13.59
N LEU A 101 -2.85 -3.53 12.27
CA LEU A 101 -3.95 -3.31 11.33
C LEU A 101 -4.96 -4.46 11.33
N SER A 102 -4.53 -5.69 11.66
CA SER A 102 -5.39 -6.88 11.62
C SER A 102 -6.49 -6.85 12.68
N GLU A 103 -6.27 -6.15 13.79
CA GLU A 103 -7.26 -5.95 14.87
C GLU A 103 -8.43 -5.04 14.45
N LEU A 104 -8.27 -4.27 13.39
CA LEU A 104 -9.23 -3.28 12.93
C LEU A 104 -10.05 -3.80 11.75
N LYS A 105 -11.26 -3.26 11.53
CA LYS A 105 -12.00 -3.44 10.27
C LYS A 105 -11.38 -2.60 9.16
N ASN A 106 -11.67 -2.93 7.89
CA ASN A 106 -11.09 -2.25 6.73
C ASN A 106 -11.19 -0.72 6.80
N ASP A 107 -12.37 -0.19 7.12
CA ASP A 107 -12.60 1.25 7.12
C ASP A 107 -11.87 1.95 8.30
N GLU A 108 -11.73 1.25 9.42
CA GLU A 108 -10.95 1.70 10.58
C GLU A 108 -9.45 1.72 10.26
N ARG A 109 -8.94 0.68 9.58
CA ARG A 109 -7.54 0.64 9.09
C ARG A 109 -7.24 1.84 8.21
N LEU A 110 -8.13 2.13 7.26
CA LEU A 110 -7.97 3.23 6.32
C LEU A 110 -8.08 4.59 7.01
N SER A 111 -9.04 4.75 7.93
CA SER A 111 -9.18 5.96 8.75
C SER A 111 -7.93 6.23 9.60
N LEU A 112 -7.38 5.19 10.23
CA LEU A 112 -6.13 5.28 11.00
C LEU A 112 -4.97 5.74 10.12
N LEU A 113 -4.74 5.09 8.97
CA LEU A 113 -3.66 5.45 8.06
C LEU A 113 -3.80 6.89 7.53
N MET A 114 -5.02 7.34 7.21
CA MET A 114 -5.27 8.74 6.82
C MET A 114 -5.05 9.75 7.95
N LYS A 115 -5.27 9.38 9.22
CA LYS A 115 -4.94 10.24 10.36
C LYS A 115 -3.43 10.33 10.55
N LEU A 116 -2.73 9.20 10.49
CA LEU A 116 -1.28 9.11 10.62
C LEU A 116 -0.55 9.87 9.51
N SER A 117 -1.12 9.96 8.30
CA SER A 117 -0.52 10.74 7.21
C SER A 117 -0.49 12.25 7.47
N LYS A 118 -1.32 12.76 8.40
CA LYS A 118 -1.43 14.18 8.74
C LYS A 118 -0.56 14.57 9.95
N MET A 119 -0.03 13.59 10.67
CA MET A 119 0.85 13.82 11.81
C MET A 119 2.27 14.07 11.31
N LYS A 120 2.80 15.26 11.61
CA LYS A 120 4.17 15.68 11.26
C LYS A 120 5.18 14.82 12.00
#